data_AF-A0A4Q2QSE7-F1
#
_entry.id   AF-A0A4Q2QSE7-F1
#
_cell.length_a   1.000
_cell.length_b   1.000
_cell.length_c   1.000
_cell.angle_alpha   90.00
_cell.angle_beta   90.00
_cell.angle_gamma   90.00
#
_symmetry.space_group_name_H-M   'P 1'
#
loop_
_entity.id
_entity.type
_entity.pdbx_description
1 polymer ?
#
loop_
_entity_poly.entity_id
_entity_poly.type
_entity_poly.pdbx_seq_one_letter_code
_entity_poly.pdbx_strand_id
1 'polypeptide(L)'
;MMHDAFSLRGLAAGCALLFLVAPAVQAAEQRPDAPSIDARAWILMDYASGKVLSEGNADEKLDPASLTKIMTSYVVGQAIKA
;
A
#
# COMPACT_ATOMS: atom_id res chain seq x y z
N MET A 1 -4.87 6.68 55.60
CA MET A 1 -4.13 5.57 54.96
C MET A 1 -5.08 4.74 54.09
N MET A 2 -5.80 5.30 53.09
CA MET A 2 -6.71 4.52 52.21
C MET A 2 -7.03 5.20 50.84
N HIS A 3 -6.16 6.04 50.25
CA HIS A 3 -6.48 6.75 48.99
C HIS A 3 -5.73 6.24 47.73
N ASP A 4 -4.68 5.41 47.88
CA ASP A 4 -3.84 5.01 46.72
C ASP A 4 -4.39 3.82 45.91
N ALA A 5 -5.36 3.08 46.45
CA ALA A 5 -5.92 1.89 45.79
C ALA A 5 -6.91 2.20 44.65
N PHE A 6 -7.48 3.41 44.61
CA PHE A 6 -8.47 3.79 43.59
C PHE A 6 -7.82 4.09 42.23
N SER A 7 -6.63 4.69 42.24
CA SER A 7 -5.87 5.04 41.04
C SER A 7 -5.32 3.80 40.31
N LEU A 8 -4.84 2.80 41.06
CA LEU A 8 -4.27 1.57 40.51
C LEU A 8 -5.32 0.68 39.82
N ARG A 9 -6.56 0.66 40.34
CA ARG A 9 -7.68 -0.09 39.76
C ARG A 9 -8.19 0.55 38.46
N GLY A 10 -8.23 1.88 38.40
CA GLY A 10 -8.56 2.61 37.17
C GLY A 10 -7.53 2.40 36.06
N LEU A 11 -6.24 2.40 36.41
CA LEU A 11 -5.16 2.13 35.46
C LEU A 11 -5.20 0.69 34.94
N ALA A 12 -5.44 -0.29 35.83
CA ALA A 12 -5.59 -1.69 35.45
C ALA A 12 -6.80 -1.92 34.53
N ALA A 13 -7.93 -1.24 34.78
CA ALA A 13 -9.11 -1.30 33.93
C ALA A 13 -8.88 -0.66 32.54
N GLY A 14 -8.15 0.47 32.49
CA GLY A 14 -7.75 1.11 31.24
C GLY A 14 -6.81 0.24 30.40
N CYS A 15 -5.81 -0.40 31.04
CA CYS A 15 -4.95 -1.37 30.37
C CYS A 15 -5.72 -2.60 29.87
N ALA A 16 -6.66 -3.14 30.66
CA ALA A 16 -7.49 -4.26 30.25
C ALA A 16 -8.38 -3.91 29.04
N LEU A 17 -8.94 -2.69 29.02
CA LEU A 17 -9.72 -2.20 27.88
C LEU A 17 -8.86 -2.02 26.63
N LEU A 18 -7.64 -1.49 26.76
CA LEU A 18 -6.69 -1.38 25.65
C LEU A 18 -6.30 -2.75 25.08
N PHE A 19 -6.08 -3.75 25.94
CA PHE A 19 -5.79 -5.12 25.52
C PHE A 19 -6.97 -5.80 24.81
N LEU A 20 -8.21 -5.50 25.20
CA LEU A 20 -9.42 -6.04 24.58
C LEU A 20 -9.72 -5.44 23.20
N VAL A 21 -9.36 -4.17 22.97
CA VAL A 21 -9.65 -3.46 21.71
C VAL A 21 -8.51 -3.59 20.68
N ALA A 22 -7.28 -3.86 21.14
CA ALA A 22 -6.11 -4.04 20.28
C ALA A 22 -6.30 -4.99 19.08
N PRO A 23 -6.88 -6.20 19.20
CA PRO A 23 -6.93 -7.13 18.07
C PRO A 23 -7.90 -6.72 16.94
N ALA A 24 -8.82 -5.76 17.19
CA ALA A 24 -9.77 -5.31 16.19
C ALA A 24 -9.12 -4.41 15.10
N VAL A 25 -7.90 -3.92 15.34
CA VAL A 25 -7.19 -3.02 14.41
C VAL A 25 -6.36 -3.78 13.38
N GLN A 26 -6.08 -5.08 13.59
CA GLN A 26 -5.31 -5.92 12.68
C GLN A 26 -6.17 -6.68 11.65
N ALA A 27 -7.25 -6.07 11.15
CA ALA A 27 -7.88 -6.55 9.92
C ALA A 27 -6.95 -6.22 8.74
N ALA A 28 -5.88 -7.01 8.57
CA ALA A 28 -5.05 -6.96 7.37
C ALA A 28 -5.95 -7.33 6.18
N GLU A 29 -6.05 -6.44 5.19
CA GLU A 29 -6.67 -6.77 3.91
C GLU A 29 -5.95 -7.98 3.32
N GLN A 30 -6.63 -9.13 3.35
CA GLN A 30 -6.14 -10.36 2.77
C GLN A 30 -6.22 -10.21 1.25
N ARG A 31 -5.13 -9.68 0.66
CA ARG A 31 -5.01 -9.58 -0.79
C ARG A 31 -4.91 -10.99 -1.37
N PRO A 32 -5.62 -11.30 -2.46
CA PRO A 32 -5.45 -12.55 -3.14
C PRO A 32 -4.01 -12.64 -3.67
N ASP A 33 -3.51 -13.87 -3.79
CA ASP A 33 -2.25 -14.11 -4.47
C ASP A 33 -2.33 -13.59 -5.91
N ALA A 34 -1.22 -13.07 -6.40
CA ALA A 34 -1.15 -12.61 -7.78
C ALA A 34 -1.36 -13.78 -8.74
N PRO A 35 -2.12 -13.62 -9.83
CA PRO A 35 -2.23 -14.64 -10.86
C PRO A 35 -0.88 -14.86 -11.54
N SER A 36 -0.69 -16.05 -12.12
CA SER A 36 0.43 -16.25 -13.04
C SER A 36 0.18 -15.48 -14.33
N ILE A 37 1.18 -14.73 -14.79
CA ILE A 37 1.14 -13.94 -16.02
C ILE A 37 2.23 -14.48 -16.95
N ASP A 38 1.83 -14.89 -18.16
CA ASP A 38 2.76 -15.34 -19.20
C ASP A 38 3.35 -14.13 -19.95
N ALA A 39 4.30 -13.46 -19.29
CA ALA A 39 5.04 -12.33 -19.84
C ALA A 39 6.45 -12.26 -19.24
N ARG A 40 7.40 -11.64 -19.96
CA ARG A 40 8.78 -11.44 -19.47
C ARG A 40 8.84 -10.50 -18.26
N ALA A 41 8.09 -9.40 -18.35
CA ALA A 41 7.95 -8.40 -17.29
C ALA A 41 6.55 -7.78 -17.34
N TRP A 42 6.02 -7.37 -16.19
CA TRP A 42 4.69 -6.76 -16.05
C TRP A 42 4.55 -6.01 -14.71
N ILE A 43 3.61 -5.06 -14.67
CA ILE A 43 3.29 -4.28 -13.46
C ILE A 43 1.80 -3.92 -13.45
N LEU A 44 1.16 -4.01 -12.29
CA LEU A 44 -0.18 -3.50 -12.01
C LEU A 44 -0.10 -2.45 -10.90
N MET A 45 -0.49 -1.21 -11.21
CA MET A 45 -0.40 -0.07 -10.31
C MET A 45 -1.74 0.66 -10.24
N ASP A 46 -2.14 1.04 -9.02
CA ASP A 46 -3.26 1.95 -8.82
C ASP A 46 -2.88 3.39 -9.23
N TYR A 47 -3.70 4.02 -10.06
CA TYR A 47 -3.43 5.35 -10.60
C TYR A 47 -3.45 6.46 -9.53
N ALA A 48 -4.42 6.42 -8.61
CA ALA A 48 -4.63 7.52 -7.68
C ALA A 48 -3.54 7.57 -6.58
N SER A 49 -3.11 6.41 -6.09
CA SER A 49 -2.13 6.29 -5.02
C SER A 49 -0.70 6.01 -5.51
N GLY A 50 -0.54 5.54 -6.76
CA GLY A 50 0.74 5.02 -7.26
C GLY A 50 1.16 3.68 -6.62
N LYS A 51 0.27 3.03 -5.85
CA LYS A 51 0.57 1.77 -5.17
C LYS A 51 0.70 0.64 -6.20
N VAL A 52 1.83 -0.05 -6.20
CA VAL A 52 1.99 -1.31 -6.93
C VAL A 52 1.18 -2.39 -6.22
N LEU A 53 0.22 -2.97 -6.96
CA LEU A 53 -0.63 -4.04 -6.47
C LEU A 53 0.02 -5.40 -6.69
N SER A 54 0.71 -5.56 -7.81
CA SER A 54 1.46 -6.75 -8.18
C SER A 54 2.41 -6.47 -9.35
N GLU A 55 3.53 -7.18 -9.43
CA GLU A 55 4.54 -7.00 -10.47
C GLU A 55 5.40 -8.26 -10.67
N GLY A 56 6.07 -8.35 -11.81
CA GLY A 56 7.09 -9.35 -12.11
C GLY A 56 8.15 -8.76 -13.03
N ASN A 57 9.42 -8.79 -12.62
CA ASN A 57 10.56 -8.22 -13.35
C ASN A 57 10.35 -6.77 -13.82
N ALA A 58 9.59 -5.94 -13.09
CA ALA A 58 9.18 -4.62 -13.55
C ALA A 58 10.34 -3.64 -13.80
N ASP A 59 11.47 -3.82 -13.10
CA ASP A 59 12.69 -3.01 -13.27
C ASP A 59 13.70 -3.60 -14.27
N GLU A 60 13.39 -4.75 -14.89
CA GLU A 60 14.24 -5.33 -15.91
C GLU A 60 14.27 -4.43 -17.16
N LYS A 61 15.47 -4.15 -17.66
CA LYS A 61 15.64 -3.31 -18.86
C LYS A 61 15.29 -4.11 -20.10
N LEU A 62 14.21 -3.72 -20.77
CA LEU A 62 13.73 -4.32 -22.01
C LEU A 62 13.56 -3.25 -23.11
N ASP A 63 13.61 -3.67 -24.37
CA ASP A 63 13.37 -2.78 -25.50
C ASP A 63 11.89 -2.35 -25.54
N PRO A 64 11.58 -1.04 -25.48
CA PRO A 64 10.18 -0.57 -25.40
C PRO A 64 9.45 -0.57 -26.75
N ALA A 65 10.16 -0.72 -27.87
CA ALA A 65 9.61 -0.64 -29.22
C ALA A 65 8.66 0.57 -29.42
N SER A 66 7.40 0.32 -29.79
CA SER A 66 6.43 1.39 -30.02
C SER A 66 5.99 2.12 -28.74
N LEU A 67 6.20 1.56 -27.54
CA LEU A 67 5.86 2.20 -26.26
C LEU A 67 6.63 3.49 -26.02
N THR A 68 7.79 3.68 -26.67
CA THR A 68 8.51 4.97 -26.68
C THR A 68 7.62 6.15 -27.06
N LYS A 69 6.58 5.92 -27.87
CA LYS A 69 5.62 6.96 -28.26
C LYS A 69 4.85 7.56 -27.08
N ILE A 70 4.72 6.84 -25.96
CA ILE A 70 4.11 7.38 -24.74
C ILE A 70 4.90 8.61 -24.25
N MET A 71 6.24 8.53 -24.20
CA MET A 71 7.08 9.66 -23.81
C MET A 71 7.06 10.77 -24.88
N THR A 72 7.06 10.41 -26.17
CA THR A 72 6.93 11.40 -27.26
C THR A 72 5.65 12.22 -27.12
N SER A 73 4.50 11.55 -26.94
CA SER A 73 3.21 12.20 -26.73
C SER A 73 3.17 13.00 -25.44
N TYR A 74 3.82 12.52 -24.37
CA TYR A 74 3.94 13.26 -23.12
C TYR A 74 4.66 14.60 -23.32
N VAL A 75 5.82 14.60 -24.00
CA VAL A 75 6.59 15.83 -24.27
C VAL A 75 5.79 16.81 -25.13
N VAL A 76 5.12 16.33 -26.19
CA VAL A 76 4.23 17.18 -27.02
C VAL A 76 3.09 17.75 -26.17
N GLY A 77 2.46 16.96 -25.32
CA GLY A 77 1.39 17.40 -24.43
C GLY A 77 1.84 18.49 -23.45
N GLN A 78 3.04 18.36 -22.88
CA GLN A 78 3.62 19.41 -22.03
C GLN A 78 3.88 20.70 -22.81
N ALA A 79 4.36 20.60 -24.05
CA ALA A 79 4.61 21.76 -24.90
C ALA A 79 3.32 22.53 -25.25
N ILE A 80 2.19 21.84 -25.42
CA ILE A 80 0.88 22.47 -25.71
C ILE A 80 0.22 23.04 -24.46
N LYS A 81 0.49 22.45 -23.28
CA LYS A 81 -0.07 22.92 -21.99
C LYS A 81 0.51 24.28 -21.55
N ALA A 82 1.72 24.59 -21.99
CA ALA A 82 2.49 25.76 -21.58
C ALA A 82 1.90 27.10 -22.06
#